data_AF-A0A7C1HWR3-F1
#
_entry.id   AF-A0A7C1HWR3-F1
#
_cell.length_a   1.000
_cell.length_b   1.000
_cell.length_c   1.000
_cell.angle_alpha   90.00
_cell.angle_beta   90.00
_cell.angle_gamma   90.00
#
_symmetry.space_group_name_H-M   'P 1'
#
loop_
_entity.id
_entity.type
_entity.pdbx_description
1 polymer ?
#
loop_
_entity_poly.entity_id
_entity_poly.type
_entity_poly.pdbx_seq_one_letter_code
_entity_poly.pdbx_strand_id
1 'polypeptide(L)'
;MRVSVSLVALAAFFLASALLVVHPHALSNEALGIMSDVLGKIQLLESRKVNVSDYVRVLDEAVREYQACARSDGQICDEELIGKLQALSGELDKAIAGSESTYYVYIARKVAVGAALALIPIATYVLLPWLISYTWLKTKAKWIMMPRGGRKNDNR
;
A
#
# COMPACT_ATOMS: atom_id res chain seq x y z
N MET A 1 -12.49 -6.04 7.65
CA MET A 1 -11.51 -7.08 8.07
C MET A 1 -10.40 -6.41 8.88
N ARG A 2 -10.44 -6.51 10.21
CA ARG A 2 -9.46 -5.95 11.16
C ARG A 2 -8.62 -7.09 11.76
N VAL A 3 -7.84 -7.79 10.94
CA VAL A 3 -7.11 -9.01 11.36
C VAL A 3 -5.58 -8.78 11.43
N SER A 4 -5.08 -7.68 10.88
CA SER A 4 -3.64 -7.50 10.64
C SER A 4 -2.82 -7.09 11.87
N VAL A 5 -3.38 -6.30 12.79
CA VAL A 5 -2.60 -5.79 13.93
C VAL A 5 -2.38 -6.87 15.00
N SER A 6 -3.36 -7.74 15.22
CA SER A 6 -3.28 -8.80 16.21
C SER A 6 -2.32 -9.92 15.81
N LEU A 7 -2.21 -10.24 14.51
CA LEU A 7 -1.26 -11.25 14.01
C LEU A 7 0.20 -10.78 14.12
N VAL A 8 0.46 -9.51 13.81
CA VAL A 8 1.80 -8.92 13.94
C VAL A 8 2.23 -8.84 15.40
N ALA A 9 1.33 -8.46 16.30
CA ALA A 9 1.60 -8.44 17.74
C ALA A 9 1.87 -9.84 18.30
N LEU A 10 1.14 -10.87 17.84
CA LEU A 10 1.37 -12.26 18.22
C LEU A 10 2.72 -12.79 17.69
N ALA A 11 3.07 -12.47 16.44
CA ALA A 11 4.36 -12.85 15.87
C ALA A 11 5.53 -12.19 16.64
N ALA A 12 5.41 -10.90 16.99
CA ALA A 12 6.40 -10.19 17.79
C ALA A 12 6.53 -10.77 19.20
N PHE A 13 5.42 -11.17 19.83
CA PHE A 13 5.43 -11.79 21.16
C PHE A 13 6.05 -13.19 21.14
N PHE A 14 5.76 -13.99 20.11
CA PHE A 14 6.40 -15.30 19.91
C PHE A 14 7.90 -15.17 19.64
N LEU A 15 8.32 -14.19 18.83
CA LEU A 15 9.74 -13.87 18.61
C LEU A 15 10.45 -13.44 19.90
N ALA A 16 9.84 -12.54 20.68
CA ALA A 16 10.39 -12.10 21.96
C ALA A 16 10.50 -13.26 22.97
N SER A 17 9.53 -14.18 22.97
CA SER A 17 9.56 -15.36 23.84
C SER A 17 10.58 -16.40 23.39
N ALA A 18 10.80 -16.56 22.08
CA ALA A 18 11.84 -17.44 21.55
C ALA A 18 13.26 -16.92 21.85
N LEU A 19 13.43 -15.59 21.86
CA LEU A 19 14.66 -14.91 22.27
C LEU A 19 14.99 -15.06 23.76
N LEU A 20 13.98 -15.21 24.62
CA LEU A 20 14.19 -15.33 26.08
C LEU A 20 14.53 -16.75 26.56
N VAL A 21 14.17 -17.79 25.80
CA VAL A 21 14.30 -19.20 26.22
C VAL A 21 15.56 -19.88 25.66
N VAL A 22 16.27 -19.27 24.70
CA VAL A 22 17.35 -19.95 23.96
C VAL A 22 18.63 -19.08 23.89
N HIS A 23 19.54 -19.35 24.83
CA HIS A 23 21.01 -19.20 24.77
C HIS A 23 21.72 -17.93 25.31
N PRO A 24 22.94 -18.09 25.87
CA PRO A 24 23.69 -17.09 26.64
C PRO A 24 24.73 -16.34 25.79
N HIS A 25 24.51 -16.22 24.49
CA HIS A 25 25.32 -15.39 23.59
C HIS A 25 24.44 -14.25 23.11
N ALA A 26 24.54 -13.13 23.82
CA ALA A 26 23.92 -11.89 23.38
C ALA A 26 24.53 -11.51 22.03
N LEU A 27 23.68 -11.33 21.00
CA LEU A 27 24.09 -10.74 19.74
C LEU A 27 24.97 -9.51 20.02
N SER A 28 26.05 -9.35 19.28
CA SER A 28 26.83 -8.12 19.37
C SER A 28 25.92 -6.90 19.15
N ASN A 29 26.15 -5.82 19.91
CA ASN A 29 25.36 -4.59 19.79
C ASN A 29 25.41 -4.02 18.35
N GLU A 30 26.47 -4.33 17.62
CA GLU A 30 26.64 -3.96 16.21
C GLU A 30 25.71 -4.76 15.29
N ALA A 31 25.69 -6.10 15.42
CA ALA A 31 24.77 -6.94 14.64
C ALA A 31 23.30 -6.57 14.91
N LEU A 32 22.97 -6.26 16.17
CA LEU A 32 21.62 -5.85 16.57
C LEU A 32 21.24 -4.48 15.98
N GLY A 33 22.18 -3.54 15.92
CA GLY A 33 22.00 -2.24 15.27
C GLY A 33 21.72 -2.38 13.77
N ILE A 34 22.53 -3.17 13.06
CA ILE A 34 22.37 -3.38 11.61
C ILE A 34 21.07 -4.13 11.31
N MET A 35 20.71 -5.12 12.13
CA MET A 35 19.46 -5.84 11.96
C MET A 35 18.25 -4.94 12.16
N SER A 36 18.30 -4.00 13.11
CA SER A 36 17.25 -2.99 13.30
C SER A 36 17.11 -2.06 12.09
N ASP A 37 18.24 -1.65 11.49
CA ASP A 37 18.27 -0.84 10.26
C ASP A 37 17.65 -1.59 9.08
N VAL A 38 18.06 -2.85 8.86
CA VAL A 38 17.51 -3.72 7.82
C VAL A 38 16.00 -3.90 7.96
N LEU A 39 15.50 -4.18 9.18
CA LEU A 39 14.05 -4.25 9.43
C LEU A 39 13.35 -2.93 9.13
N GLY A 40 13.93 -1.80 9.53
CA GLY A 40 13.40 -0.47 9.24
C GLY A 40 13.27 -0.21 7.73
N LYS A 41 14.28 -0.60 6.95
CA LYS A 41 14.30 -0.47 5.49
C LYS A 41 13.26 -1.38 4.83
N ILE A 42 13.11 -2.62 5.29
CA ILE A 42 12.07 -3.54 4.82
C ILE A 42 10.68 -2.96 5.09
N GLN A 43 10.43 -2.43 6.30
CA GLN A 43 9.17 -1.81 6.65
C GLN A 43 8.88 -0.57 5.78
N LEU A 44 9.91 0.22 5.48
CA LEU A 44 9.80 1.37 4.58
C LEU A 44 9.42 0.94 3.16
N LEU A 45 10.06 -0.10 2.61
CA LEU A 45 9.71 -0.65 1.29
C LEU A 45 8.31 -1.25 1.25
N GLU A 46 7.88 -1.93 2.31
CA GLU A 46 6.52 -2.45 2.45
C GLU A 46 5.49 -1.32 2.43
N SER A 47 5.78 -0.21 3.14
CA SER A 47 4.93 0.99 3.15
C SER A 47 4.78 1.60 1.75
N ARG A 48 5.82 1.47 0.91
CA ARG A 48 5.86 1.88 -0.49
C ARG A 48 5.27 0.84 -1.46
N LYS A 49 4.71 -0.26 -0.96
CA LYS A 49 4.13 -1.37 -1.74
C LYS A 49 5.11 -2.08 -2.67
N VAL A 50 6.40 -2.04 -2.33
CA VAL A 50 7.40 -2.88 -2.97
C VAL A 50 7.29 -4.29 -2.40
N ASN A 51 7.49 -5.32 -3.24
CA ASN A 51 7.50 -6.69 -2.78
C ASN A 51 8.75 -6.93 -1.91
N VAL A 52 8.54 -7.21 -0.62
CA VAL A 52 9.61 -7.46 0.35
C VAL A 52 9.79 -8.92 0.72
N SER A 53 8.98 -9.82 0.14
CA SER A 53 8.98 -11.25 0.49
C SER A 53 10.35 -11.91 0.34
N ASP A 54 11.08 -11.58 -0.72
CA ASP A 54 12.42 -12.11 -0.96
C ASP A 54 13.43 -11.61 0.09
N TYR A 55 13.38 -10.32 0.46
CA TYR A 55 14.27 -9.75 1.48
C TYR A 55 14.00 -10.31 2.88
N VAL A 56 12.72 -10.53 3.22
CA VAL A 56 12.33 -11.16 4.49
C VAL A 56 12.81 -12.60 4.54
N ARG A 57 12.72 -13.35 3.43
CA ARG A 57 13.22 -14.72 3.36
C ARG A 57 14.74 -14.80 3.54
N VAL A 58 15.49 -13.91 2.89
CA VAL A 58 16.96 -13.83 3.04
C VAL A 58 17.34 -13.45 4.46
N LEU A 59 16.60 -12.54 5.10
CA LEU A 59 16.82 -12.19 6.50
C LEU A 59 16.53 -13.37 7.45
N ASP A 60 15.44 -14.10 7.24
CA ASP A 60 15.07 -15.28 8.04
C ASP A 60 16.13 -16.39 7.91
N GLU A 61 16.63 -16.61 6.69
CA GLU A 61 17.71 -17.57 6.42
C GLU A 61 19.01 -17.18 7.13
N ALA A 62 19.41 -15.92 7.08
CA ALA A 62 20.60 -15.41 7.77
C ALA A 62 20.51 -15.57 9.31
N VAL A 63 19.32 -15.30 9.89
CA VAL A 63 19.08 -15.48 11.33
C VAL A 63 19.10 -16.96 11.72
N ARG A 64 18.55 -17.83 10.88
CA ARG A 64 18.53 -19.28 11.13
C ARG A 64 19.94 -19.89 11.08
N GLU A 65 20.75 -19.46 10.12
CA GLU A 65 22.16 -19.83 10.01
C GLU A 65 22.95 -19.36 11.24
N TYR A 66 22.74 -18.11 11.67
CA TYR A 66 23.34 -17.59 12.88
C TYR A 66 22.95 -18.42 14.11
N GLN A 67 21.67 -18.75 14.28
CA GLN A 67 21.21 -19.54 15.42
C GLN A 67 21.78 -20.97 15.42
N ALA A 68 22.09 -21.54 14.25
CA ALA A 68 22.79 -22.81 14.13
C ALA A 68 24.28 -22.67 14.48
N CYS A 69 24.92 -21.61 13.99
CA CYS A 69 26.35 -21.34 14.15
C CYS A 69 26.72 -20.90 15.58
N ALA A 70 25.89 -20.05 16.21
CA ALA A 70 26.06 -19.57 17.57
C ALA A 70 26.02 -20.68 18.65
N ARG A 71 25.51 -21.87 18.31
CA ARG A 71 25.59 -23.06 19.18
C ARG A 71 26.97 -23.74 19.16
N SER A 72 27.83 -23.40 18.20
CA SER A 72 29.14 -24.04 17.98
C SER A 72 30.31 -23.10 18.26
N ASP A 73 30.34 -21.90 17.68
CA ASP A 73 31.47 -20.96 17.75
C ASP A 73 30.99 -19.50 17.62
N GLY A 74 30.55 -18.90 18.72
CA GLY A 74 29.80 -17.63 18.72
C GLY A 74 30.46 -16.43 18.02
N GLN A 75 31.79 -16.33 18.04
CA GLN A 75 32.49 -15.11 17.61
C GLN A 75 32.68 -15.01 16.09
N ILE A 76 32.92 -16.14 15.40
CA ILE A 76 33.07 -16.17 13.93
C ILE A 76 31.71 -15.96 13.25
N CYS A 77 30.64 -16.42 13.89
CA CYS A 77 29.28 -16.31 13.39
C CYS A 77 28.75 -14.86 13.39
N ASP A 78 29.20 -14.03 14.33
CA ASP A 78 28.81 -12.61 14.39
C ASP A 78 29.35 -11.83 13.18
N GLU A 79 30.61 -12.04 12.78
CA GLU A 79 31.21 -11.36 11.62
C GLU A 79 30.53 -11.77 10.30
N GLU A 80 30.24 -13.06 10.13
CA GLU A 80 29.54 -13.56 8.93
C GLU A 80 28.11 -13.00 8.85
N LEU A 81 27.40 -12.94 9.98
CA LEU A 81 26.06 -12.37 10.07
C LEU A 81 26.08 -10.86 9.75
N ILE A 82 27.04 -10.11 10.31
CA ILE A 82 27.21 -8.68 10.04
C ILE A 82 27.47 -8.45 8.54
N GLY A 83 28.33 -9.26 7.91
CA GLY A 83 28.59 -9.18 6.48
C GLY A 83 27.34 -9.42 5.62
N LYS A 84 26.55 -10.45 5.95
CA LYS A 84 25.28 -10.74 5.26
C LYS A 84 24.24 -9.63 5.45
N LEU A 85 24.12 -9.11 6.67
CA LEU A 85 23.21 -8.00 6.98
C LEU A 85 23.61 -6.70 6.27
N GLN A 86 24.90 -6.38 6.18
CA GLN A 86 25.38 -5.21 5.44
C GLN A 86 25.13 -5.34 3.94
N ALA A 87 25.38 -6.52 3.35
CA ALA A 87 25.07 -6.79 1.95
C ALA A 87 23.57 -6.62 1.67
N LEU A 88 22.72 -7.18 2.52
CA LEU A 88 21.26 -7.04 2.44
C LEU A 88 20.82 -5.58 2.61
N SER A 89 21.42 -4.84 3.55
CA SER A 89 21.16 -3.41 3.73
C SER A 89 21.50 -2.61 2.47
N GLY A 90 22.61 -2.92 1.80
CA GLY A 90 23.00 -2.28 0.54
C GLY A 90 22.07 -2.62 -0.64
N GLU A 91 21.51 -3.83 -0.68
CA GLU A 91 20.46 -4.19 -1.66
C GLU A 91 19.14 -3.45 -1.38
N LEU A 92 18.76 -3.35 -0.11
CA LEU A 92 17.58 -2.60 0.32
C LEU A 92 17.72 -1.12 -0.03
N ASP A 93 18.90 -0.51 0.11
CA ASP A 93 19.12 0.89 -0.30
C ASP A 93 18.92 1.10 -1.81
N LYS A 94 19.40 0.17 -2.64
CA LYS A 94 19.15 0.20 -4.09
C LYS A 94 17.66 0.05 -4.41
N ALA A 95 16.97 -0.84 -3.70
CA ALA A 95 15.53 -1.01 -3.85
C ALA A 95 14.76 0.23 -3.41
N ILE A 96 15.19 0.90 -2.33
CA ILE A 96 14.60 2.16 -1.85
C ILE A 96 14.77 3.26 -2.90
N ALA A 97 15.98 3.41 -3.47
CA ALA A 97 16.23 4.37 -4.54
C ALA A 97 15.37 4.09 -5.79
N GLY A 98 15.21 2.82 -6.18
CA GLY A 98 14.34 2.44 -7.30
C GLY A 98 12.84 2.62 -7.02
N SER A 99 12.42 2.54 -5.76
CA SER A 99 11.02 2.59 -5.34
C SER A 99 10.37 3.97 -5.41
N GLU A 100 11.15 5.05 -5.54
CA GLU A 100 10.61 6.42 -5.54
C GLU A 100 9.56 6.61 -6.64
N SER A 101 9.85 6.13 -7.85
CA SER A 101 8.93 6.15 -8.98
C SER A 101 7.59 5.45 -8.69
N THR A 102 7.65 4.31 -7.98
CA THR A 102 6.48 3.49 -7.65
C THR A 102 5.62 4.16 -6.57
N TYR A 103 6.28 4.80 -5.60
CA TYR A 103 5.62 5.55 -4.54
C TYR A 103 4.85 6.77 -5.08
N TYR A 104 5.44 7.54 -6.00
CA TYR A 104 4.76 8.68 -6.62
C TYR A 104 3.54 8.27 -7.44
N VAL A 105 3.63 7.18 -8.21
CA VAL A 105 2.48 6.63 -8.96
C VAL A 105 1.36 6.20 -8.02
N TYR A 106 1.70 5.57 -6.90
CA TYR A 106 0.72 5.17 -5.90
C TYR A 106 0.00 6.36 -5.25
N ILE A 107 0.75 7.40 -4.85
CA ILE A 107 0.15 8.63 -4.32
C ILE A 107 -0.71 9.32 -5.36
N ALA A 108 -0.21 9.48 -6.59
CA ALA A 108 -0.95 10.11 -7.68
C ALA A 108 -2.30 9.41 -7.91
N ARG A 109 -2.32 8.07 -7.89
CA ARG A 109 -3.56 7.30 -7.99
C ARG A 109 -4.50 7.57 -6.81
N LYS A 110 -3.98 7.60 -5.58
CA LYS A 110 -4.80 7.89 -4.38
C LYS A 110 -5.43 9.27 -4.44
N VAL A 111 -4.65 10.28 -4.82
CA VAL A 111 -5.13 11.66 -4.97
C VAL A 111 -6.14 11.75 -6.10
N ALA A 112 -5.90 11.09 -7.24
CA ALA A 112 -6.84 11.05 -8.36
C ALA A 112 -8.18 10.42 -7.99
N VAL A 113 -8.18 9.30 -7.25
CA VAL A 113 -9.42 8.67 -6.76
C VAL A 113 -10.13 9.57 -5.75
N GLY A 114 -9.39 10.18 -4.82
CA GLY A 114 -9.96 11.14 -3.86
C GLY A 114 -10.62 12.33 -4.55
N ALA A 115 -9.94 12.93 -5.54
CA ALA A 115 -10.47 14.03 -6.33
C ALA A 115 -11.70 13.61 -7.14
N ALA A 116 -11.68 12.43 -7.76
CA ALA A 116 -12.83 11.90 -8.49
C ALA A 116 -14.05 11.71 -7.58
N LEU A 117 -13.87 11.18 -6.37
CA LEU A 117 -14.96 11.02 -5.40
C LEU A 117 -15.50 12.38 -4.91
N ALA A 118 -14.63 13.37 -4.71
CA ALA A 118 -15.03 14.72 -4.34
C ALA A 118 -15.79 15.45 -5.48
N LEU A 119 -15.52 15.10 -6.74
CA LEU A 119 -16.22 15.63 -7.90
C LEU A 119 -17.65 15.09 -8.03
N ILE A 120 -17.97 13.92 -7.46
CA ILE A 120 -19.32 13.32 -7.54
C ILE A 120 -20.40 14.28 -7.00
N PRO A 121 -20.33 14.81 -5.76
CA PRO A 121 -21.36 15.71 -5.25
C PRO A 121 -21.44 17.01 -6.05
N ILE A 122 -20.31 17.56 -6.50
CA ILE A 122 -20.27 18.79 -7.32
C ILE A 122 -20.96 18.55 -8.68
N ALA A 123 -20.57 17.48 -9.37
CA ALA A 123 -21.18 17.07 -10.62
C ALA A 123 -22.68 16.80 -10.43
N THR A 124 -23.07 16.17 -9.33
CA THR A 124 -24.48 15.93 -9.00
C THR A 124 -25.23 17.26 -8.84
N TYR A 125 -24.74 18.19 -8.02
CA TYR A 125 -25.42 19.48 -7.79
C TYR A 125 -25.49 20.37 -9.03
N VAL A 126 -24.55 20.27 -9.97
CA VAL A 126 -24.54 21.09 -11.19
C VAL A 126 -25.29 20.41 -12.35
N LEU A 127 -25.10 19.11 -12.57
CA LEU A 127 -25.71 18.39 -13.69
C LEU A 127 -27.18 18.05 -13.46
N LEU A 128 -27.62 17.76 -12.22
CA LEU A 128 -29.02 17.41 -11.97
C LEU A 128 -29.99 18.55 -12.31
N PRO A 129 -29.78 19.81 -11.86
CA PRO A 129 -30.67 20.91 -12.22
C PRO A 129 -30.75 21.12 -13.73
N TRP A 130 -29.62 20.94 -14.42
CA TRP A 130 -29.55 21.09 -15.87
C TRP A 130 -30.28 19.95 -16.60
N LEU A 131 -30.10 18.70 -16.18
CA LEU A 131 -30.82 17.53 -16.71
C LEU A 131 -32.32 17.61 -16.45
N ILE A 132 -32.75 18.06 -15.27
CA ILE A 132 -34.16 18.27 -14.95
C ILE A 132 -34.75 19.34 -15.87
N SER A 133 -34.07 20.48 -16.02
CA SER A 133 -34.51 21.56 -16.91
C SER A 133 -34.62 21.10 -18.36
N TYR A 134 -33.63 20.36 -18.85
CA TYR A 134 -33.61 19.83 -20.22
C TYR A 134 -34.74 18.82 -20.47
N THR A 135 -34.94 17.87 -19.56
CA THR A 135 -36.02 16.88 -19.67
C THR A 135 -37.41 17.52 -19.58
N TRP A 136 -37.56 18.55 -18.74
CA TRP A 136 -38.79 19.34 -18.63
C TRP A 136 -39.11 20.11 -19.91
N LEU A 137 -38.12 20.78 -20.52
CA LEU A 137 -38.29 21.48 -21.79
C LEU A 137 -38.66 20.51 -22.92
N LYS A 138 -37.99 19.36 -23.00
CA LYS A 138 -38.25 18.35 -24.04
C LYS A 138 -39.64 17.72 -23.91
N THR A 139 -40.11 17.48 -22.69
CA THR A 139 -41.46 16.96 -22.45
C THR A 139 -42.52 18.02 -22.78
N LYS A 140 -42.38 19.27 -22.32
CA LYS A 140 -43.31 20.38 -22.62
C LYS A 140 -43.36 20.77 -24.10
N ALA A 141 -42.24 20.72 -24.82
CA ALA A 141 -42.21 20.98 -26.27
C ALA A 141 -43.12 20.02 -27.05
N LYS A 142 -43.30 18.79 -26.56
CA LYS A 142 -44.20 17.79 -27.14
C LYS A 142 -45.69 18.14 -26.98
N TRP A 143 -46.05 18.95 -25.98
CA TRP A 143 -47.44 19.37 -25.72
C TRP A 143 -47.82 20.67 -26.44
N ILE A 144 -46.86 21.51 -26.79
CA ILE A 144 -47.11 22.83 -27.42
C ILE A 144 -47.25 22.72 -28.94
N MET A 145 -46.73 21.66 -29.57
CA MET A 145 -47.00 21.37 -30.98
C MET A 145 -48.36 20.66 -31.16
N MET A 146 -49.46 21.35 -30.82
CA MET A 146 -50.75 21.03 -31.40
C MET A 146 -50.80 21.63 -32.82
N PRO A 147 -51.20 20.86 -33.84
CA PRO A 147 -51.26 21.37 -35.21
C PRO A 147 -52.25 22.54 -35.28
N ARG A 148 -51.71 23.69 -35.68
CA ARG A 148 -52.46 24.92 -35.92
C ARG A 148 -53.32 24.72 -37.16
N GLY A 149 -54.61 24.52 -36.95
CA GLY A 149 -55.68 24.93 -37.86
C GLY A 149 -55.77 24.22 -39.22
N GLY A 150 -56.64 23.21 -39.29
CA GLY A 150 -57.25 22.76 -40.53
C GLY A 150 -58.76 23.06 -40.54
N ARG A 151 -59.18 24.34 -40.44
CA ARG A 151 -60.56 24.70 -40.79
C ARG A 151 -60.67 24.72 -42.32
N LYS A 152 -61.12 23.62 -42.92
CA LYS A 152 -61.71 23.68 -44.27
C LYS A 152 -63.12 24.25 -44.14
N ASN A 153 -63.31 25.39 -44.75
CA ASN A 153 -64.59 26.07 -44.88
C ASN A 153 -65.29 25.46 -46.10
N ASP A 154 -66.13 24.45 -45.90
CA ASP A 154 -67.00 23.91 -46.95
C ASP A 154 -68.30 24.71 -46.96
N ASN A 155 -68.33 25.76 -47.79
CA ASN A 155 -69.57 26.34 -48.28
C ASN A 155 -69.88 25.68 -49.63
N ARG A 156 -70.94 24.86 -49.66
CA ARG A 156 -71.69 24.58 -50.89
C ARG A 156 -73.15 24.30 -50.58
#